data_AF-A0A9W6TIR3-F1
#
_entry.id   AF-A0A9W6TIR3-F1
#
_cell.length_a   1.000
_cell.length_b   1.000
_cell.length_c   1.000
_cell.angle_alpha   90.00
_cell.angle_beta   90.00
_cell.angle_gamma   90.00
#
_symmetry.space_group_name_H-M   'P 1'
#
loop_
_entity.id
_entity.type
_entity.pdbx_description
1 polymer ?
#
loop_
_entity_poly.entity_id
_entity_poly.type
_entity_poly.pdbx_seq_one_letter_code
_entity_poly.pdbx_strand_id
1 'polypeptide(L)'
;MSCRVQAGVTRELLNTNLRATGLFFPGANASIGGMINTNASGTTTVRYGNMKTNVMELTAVMADGSIITTGSKTRKSSAGYDLTRLIIGSEGTLAVVTDAELRLFGNPEAEKTMICSFNTMIDAVDTCAAVMQMGIPVARMELMDENAVEAINKYSKLDNPVRSSLIIEHHGSPVEVEEQSAIVVEIANDFEAKDIECAGDKCRRAKEAVERTPLVLVGYASTLQESVQV
;
A
#
# COMPACT_ATOMS: atom_id res chain seq x y z
N MET A 1 0.64 15.24 -12.37
CA MET A 1 1.27 14.00 -12.86
C MET A 1 0.22 12.92 -12.83
N SER A 2 -0.36 12.64 -13.98
CA SER A 2 -1.45 11.67 -14.14
C SER A 2 -1.36 11.05 -15.53
N CYS A 3 -2.02 9.90 -15.70
CA CYS A 3 -2.16 9.26 -17.01
C CYS A 3 -3.59 8.77 -17.21
N ARG A 4 -4.08 8.85 -18.44
CA ARG A 4 -5.33 8.19 -18.83
C ARG A 4 -5.06 6.79 -19.33
N VAL A 5 -5.82 5.82 -18.84
CA VAL A 5 -5.71 4.41 -19.22
C VAL A 5 -7.09 3.80 -19.43
N GLN A 6 -7.16 2.77 -20.27
CA GLN A 6 -8.35 1.95 -20.41
C GLN A 6 -8.43 0.94 -19.27
N ALA A 7 -9.65 0.57 -18.87
CA ALA A 7 -9.93 -0.32 -17.74
C ALA A 7 -9.29 -1.72 -17.89
N GLY A 8 -9.10 -2.19 -19.12
CA GLY A 8 -8.47 -3.50 -19.40
C GLY A 8 -6.95 -3.53 -19.22
N VAL A 9 -6.28 -2.37 -19.09
CA VAL A 9 -4.83 -2.32 -18.88
C VAL A 9 -4.49 -2.93 -17.51
N THR A 10 -3.46 -3.76 -17.44
CA THR A 10 -2.95 -4.27 -16.16
C THR A 10 -1.99 -3.28 -15.51
N ARG A 11 -1.93 -3.28 -14.18
CA ARG A 11 -0.97 -2.45 -13.43
C ARG A 11 0.47 -2.67 -13.87
N GLU A 12 0.84 -3.92 -14.14
CA GLU A 12 2.19 -4.28 -14.60
C GLU A 12 2.50 -3.73 -15.99
N LEU A 13 1.55 -3.83 -16.92
CA LEU A 13 1.69 -3.25 -18.25
C LEU A 13 1.81 -1.72 -18.17
N LEU A 14 0.97 -1.08 -17.35
CA LEU A 14 1.04 0.36 -17.10
C LEU A 14 2.43 0.76 -16.60
N ASN A 15 2.92 0.11 -15.54
CA ASN A 15 4.23 0.43 -14.98
C ASN A 15 5.37 0.12 -15.93
N THR A 16 5.27 -0.93 -16.74
CA THR A 16 6.27 -1.23 -17.79
C THR A 16 6.40 -0.08 -18.78
N ASN A 17 5.28 0.53 -19.19
CA ASN A 17 5.28 1.69 -20.08
C ASN A 17 5.77 2.98 -19.38
N LEU A 18 5.53 3.12 -18.08
CA LEU A 18 5.96 4.28 -17.30
C LEU A 18 7.45 4.26 -16.92
N ARG A 19 8.15 3.12 -17.05
CA ARG A 19 9.56 2.96 -16.59
C ARG A 19 10.50 4.09 -17.01
N ALA A 20 10.39 4.54 -18.26
CA ALA A 20 11.28 5.58 -18.81
C ALA A 20 10.92 7.01 -18.38
N THR A 21 9.77 7.21 -17.72
CA THR A 21 9.27 8.54 -17.32
C THR A 21 9.71 8.96 -15.91
N GLY A 22 10.31 8.04 -15.14
CA GLY A 22 10.59 8.24 -13.72
C GLY A 22 9.35 8.21 -12.82
N LEU A 23 8.19 7.79 -13.37
CA LEU A 23 6.93 7.67 -12.65
C LEU A 23 6.47 6.21 -12.54
N PHE A 24 5.60 5.95 -11.56
CA PHE A 24 4.91 4.66 -11.41
C PHE A 24 3.51 4.82 -10.82
N PHE A 25 2.73 3.74 -10.90
CA PHE A 25 1.42 3.57 -10.30
C PHE A 25 1.42 2.44 -9.25
N PRO A 26 1.00 2.70 -7.99
CA PRO A 26 1.04 1.73 -6.88
C PRO A 26 -0.06 0.67 -6.98
N GLY A 27 0.01 -0.35 -6.12
CA GLY A 27 -1.06 -1.35 -5.93
C GLY A 27 -0.70 -2.77 -6.39
N ALA A 28 -1.67 -3.68 -6.28
CA ALA A 28 -1.51 -5.10 -6.62
C ALA A 28 -1.66 -5.38 -8.13
N ASN A 29 -1.18 -6.55 -8.58
CA ASN A 29 -1.25 -6.96 -9.99
C ASN A 29 -2.69 -7.37 -10.38
N ALA A 30 -3.41 -6.46 -11.02
CA ALA A 30 -4.72 -6.70 -11.62
C ALA A 30 -4.97 -5.73 -12.79
N SER A 31 -6.11 -5.88 -13.48
CA SER A 31 -6.61 -4.86 -14.41
C SER A 31 -7.02 -3.60 -13.63
N ILE A 32 -6.79 -2.43 -14.21
CA ILE A 32 -7.15 -1.14 -13.60
C ILE A 32 -8.65 -1.08 -13.31
N GLY A 33 -9.50 -1.56 -14.23
CA GLY A 33 -10.94 -1.64 -14.03
C GLY A 33 -11.34 -2.53 -12.86
N GLY A 34 -10.69 -3.69 -12.71
CA GLY A 34 -10.90 -4.59 -11.56
C GLY A 34 -10.51 -3.89 -10.25
N MET A 35 -9.33 -3.27 -10.22
CA MET A 35 -8.87 -2.51 -9.05
C MET A 35 -9.85 -1.40 -8.67
N ILE A 36 -10.38 -0.65 -9.65
CA ILE A 36 -11.36 0.41 -9.44
C ILE A 36 -12.65 -0.17 -8.85
N ASN A 37 -13.19 -1.23 -9.45
CA ASN A 37 -14.46 -1.81 -9.04
C ASN A 37 -14.41 -2.42 -7.64
N THR A 38 -13.26 -2.91 -7.17
CA THR A 38 -13.12 -3.49 -5.83
C THR A 38 -12.48 -2.54 -4.81
N ASN A 39 -12.24 -1.27 -5.18
CA ASN A 39 -11.44 -0.33 -4.40
C ASN A 39 -10.13 -0.96 -3.86
N ALA A 40 -9.35 -1.56 -4.75
CA ALA A 40 -8.17 -2.32 -4.36
C ALA A 40 -7.18 -1.48 -3.53
N SER A 41 -6.69 -2.07 -2.45
CA SER A 41 -5.52 -1.63 -1.69
C SER A 41 -4.35 -2.58 -1.98
N GLY A 42 -3.14 -2.08 -1.78
CA GLY A 42 -1.92 -2.89 -1.81
C GLY A 42 -1.08 -2.61 -0.57
N THR A 43 0.03 -3.33 -0.45
CA THR A 43 1.01 -3.20 0.64
C THR A 43 1.55 -1.78 0.82
N THR A 44 1.53 -0.98 -0.26
CA THR A 44 2.01 0.40 -0.25
C THR A 44 0.90 1.45 -0.08
N THR A 45 -0.32 1.03 0.28
CA THR A 45 -1.47 1.93 0.42
C THR A 45 -1.30 2.96 1.55
N VAL A 46 -0.54 2.65 2.59
CA VAL A 46 -0.25 3.61 3.68
C VAL A 46 0.42 4.89 3.16
N ARG A 47 1.28 4.77 2.15
CA ARG A 47 1.98 5.92 1.54
C ARG A 47 1.29 6.51 0.34
N TYR A 48 0.80 5.64 -0.55
CA TYR A 48 0.30 6.06 -1.86
C TYR A 48 -1.22 6.00 -1.99
N GLY A 49 -1.92 5.61 -0.94
CA GLY A 49 -3.37 5.50 -0.93
C GLY A 49 -3.91 4.29 -1.70
N ASN A 50 -5.23 4.16 -1.71
CA ASN A 50 -5.99 3.13 -2.42
C ASN A 50 -6.57 3.70 -3.73
N MET A 51 -7.41 2.91 -4.43
CA MET A 51 -8.04 3.37 -5.67
C MET A 51 -8.93 4.59 -5.50
N LYS A 52 -9.68 4.73 -4.39
CA LYS A 52 -10.46 5.94 -4.09
C LYS A 52 -9.63 7.23 -4.08
N THR A 53 -8.36 7.15 -3.66
CA THR A 53 -7.46 8.31 -3.62
C THR A 53 -6.64 8.50 -4.89
N ASN A 54 -6.44 7.43 -5.67
CA ASN A 54 -5.55 7.43 -6.83
C ASN A 54 -6.27 7.65 -8.16
N VAL A 55 -7.57 7.36 -8.21
CA VAL A 55 -8.41 7.69 -9.36
C VAL A 55 -8.86 9.14 -9.27
N MET A 56 -8.59 9.92 -10.32
CA MET A 56 -8.94 11.34 -10.40
C MET A 56 -10.23 11.56 -11.21
N GLU A 57 -10.41 10.79 -12.27
CA GLU A 57 -11.54 10.86 -13.20
C GLU A 57 -11.88 9.46 -13.71
N LEU A 58 -13.17 9.20 -13.95
CA LEU A 58 -13.66 7.96 -14.57
C LEU A 58 -14.54 8.27 -15.76
N THR A 59 -14.43 7.44 -16.80
CA THR A 59 -15.46 7.28 -17.82
C THR A 59 -16.11 5.93 -17.60
N ALA A 60 -17.44 5.89 -17.51
CA ALA A 60 -18.19 4.68 -17.23
C ALA A 60 -19.51 4.63 -18.02
N VAL A 61 -19.96 3.42 -18.32
CA VAL A 61 -21.23 3.13 -18.98
C VAL A 61 -22.25 2.68 -17.92
N MET A 62 -23.36 3.38 -17.83
CA MET A 62 -24.47 3.08 -16.94
C MET A 62 -25.33 1.93 -17.47
N ALA A 63 -26.23 1.40 -16.63
CA ALA A 63 -27.11 0.29 -16.99
C ALA A 63 -28.07 0.60 -18.16
N ASP A 64 -28.42 1.87 -18.37
CA ASP A 64 -29.24 2.33 -19.50
C ASP A 64 -28.41 2.58 -20.79
N GLY A 65 -27.10 2.31 -20.74
CA GLY A 65 -26.17 2.54 -21.85
C GLY A 65 -25.65 3.98 -21.93
N SER A 66 -26.08 4.89 -21.05
CA SER A 66 -25.54 6.24 -21.02
C SER A 66 -24.06 6.25 -20.60
N ILE A 67 -23.27 7.11 -21.21
CA ILE A 67 -21.86 7.29 -20.88
C ILE A 67 -21.73 8.51 -19.98
N ILE A 68 -21.14 8.32 -18.81
CA ILE A 68 -20.87 9.39 -17.85
C ILE A 68 -19.37 9.57 -17.67
N THR A 69 -18.98 10.82 -17.41
CA THR A 69 -17.65 11.17 -16.92
C THR A 69 -17.78 11.78 -15.53
N THR A 70 -17.04 11.25 -14.56
CA THR A 70 -17.07 11.72 -13.18
C THR A 70 -15.68 12.13 -12.72
N GLY A 71 -15.60 13.06 -11.78
CA GLY A 71 -14.33 13.56 -11.26
C GLY A 71 -13.70 14.59 -12.20
N SER A 72 -12.38 14.75 -12.09
CA SER A 72 -11.64 15.71 -12.91
C SER A 72 -10.15 15.47 -12.81
N LYS A 73 -9.41 15.91 -13.83
CA LYS A 73 -7.93 15.94 -13.78
C LYS A 73 -7.34 16.90 -12.74
N THR A 74 -8.14 17.76 -12.14
CA THR A 74 -7.66 18.67 -11.10
C THR A 74 -7.53 17.94 -9.77
N ARG A 75 -6.50 18.29 -8.99
CA ARG A 75 -6.29 17.70 -7.65
C ARG A 75 -7.34 18.12 -6.63
N LYS A 76 -7.99 19.26 -6.86
CA LYS A 76 -9.01 19.81 -5.97
C LYS A 76 -10.19 20.19 -6.85
N SER A 77 -11.34 19.64 -6.51
CA SER A 77 -12.62 20.00 -7.08
C SER A 77 -13.65 19.98 -5.94
N SER A 78 -14.48 21.01 -5.88
CA SER A 78 -15.63 21.10 -4.98
C SER A 78 -16.94 21.21 -5.77
N ALA A 79 -16.90 20.78 -7.03
CA ALA A 79 -18.03 20.88 -7.94
C ALA A 79 -18.99 19.70 -7.76
N GLY A 80 -20.00 19.90 -6.92
CA GLY A 80 -21.10 18.93 -6.73
C GLY A 80 -20.68 17.64 -6.02
N TYR A 81 -21.41 16.56 -6.29
CA TYR A 81 -21.19 15.26 -5.67
C TYR A 81 -19.99 14.53 -6.28
N ASP A 82 -19.23 13.84 -5.43
CA ASP A 82 -18.15 12.94 -5.87
C ASP A 82 -18.72 11.59 -6.30
N LEU A 83 -19.33 11.56 -7.50
CA LEU A 83 -19.86 10.34 -8.11
C LEU A 83 -18.74 9.34 -8.44
N THR A 84 -17.50 9.80 -8.59
CA THR A 84 -16.33 8.94 -8.82
C THR A 84 -16.15 8.00 -7.63
N ARG A 85 -16.17 8.53 -6.40
CA ARG A 85 -16.04 7.71 -5.18
C ARG A 85 -17.23 6.78 -4.94
N LEU A 86 -18.40 7.07 -5.51
CA LEU A 86 -19.57 6.20 -5.47
C LEU A 86 -19.38 4.97 -6.39
N ILE A 87 -18.79 5.16 -7.58
CA ILE A 87 -18.53 4.08 -8.54
C ILE A 87 -17.36 3.19 -8.09
N ILE A 88 -16.31 3.77 -7.50
CA ILE A 88 -15.16 3.02 -6.98
C ILE A 88 -15.59 2.13 -5.82
N GLY A 89 -15.36 0.82 -5.94
CA GLY A 89 -15.83 -0.16 -4.96
C GLY A 89 -17.26 -0.67 -5.20
N SER A 90 -17.91 -0.30 -6.31
CA SER A 90 -19.26 -0.78 -6.64
C SER A 90 -19.32 -2.22 -7.16
N GLU A 91 -18.17 -2.87 -7.34
CA GLU A 91 -18.05 -4.22 -7.92
C GLU A 91 -18.70 -4.35 -9.31
N GLY A 92 -18.84 -3.23 -10.03
CA GLY A 92 -19.48 -3.19 -11.35
C GLY A 92 -21.02 -3.17 -11.33
N THR A 93 -21.63 -3.02 -10.15
CA THR A 93 -23.10 -3.00 -10.01
C THR A 93 -23.74 -1.68 -10.42
N LEU A 94 -22.98 -0.56 -10.34
CA LEU A 94 -23.49 0.77 -10.67
C LEU A 94 -23.16 1.19 -12.11
N ALA A 95 -21.98 0.80 -12.61
CA ALA A 95 -21.52 1.15 -13.95
C ALA A 95 -20.38 0.24 -14.39
N VAL A 96 -20.18 0.14 -15.70
CA VAL A 96 -19.00 -0.50 -16.31
C VAL A 96 -17.95 0.58 -16.60
N VAL A 97 -16.84 0.56 -15.85
CA VAL A 97 -15.73 1.50 -16.05
C VAL A 97 -14.97 1.17 -17.33
N THR A 98 -14.79 2.17 -18.21
CA THR A 98 -14.08 2.02 -19.49
C THR A 98 -12.70 2.68 -19.47
N ASP A 99 -12.59 3.84 -18.83
CA ASP A 99 -11.36 4.63 -18.77
C ASP A 99 -11.21 5.28 -17.40
N ALA A 100 -9.96 5.51 -17.00
CA ALA A 100 -9.63 6.20 -15.77
C ALA A 100 -8.44 7.15 -15.96
N GLU A 101 -8.51 8.32 -15.34
CA GLU A 101 -7.35 9.18 -15.11
C GLU A 101 -6.76 8.81 -13.74
N LEU A 102 -5.52 8.33 -13.73
CA LEU A 102 -4.82 7.87 -12.55
C LEU A 102 -3.74 8.86 -12.13
N ARG A 103 -3.65 9.12 -10.83
CA ARG A 103 -2.52 9.85 -10.24
C ARG A 103 -1.26 8.98 -10.30
N LEU A 104 -0.16 9.58 -10.74
CA LEU A 104 1.16 8.95 -10.76
C LEU A 104 2.07 9.51 -9.65
N PHE A 105 3.04 8.71 -9.26
CA PHE A 105 4.05 9.04 -8.25
C PHE A 105 5.44 8.92 -8.86
N GLY A 106 6.39 9.72 -8.37
CA GLY A 106 7.79 9.57 -8.75
C GLY A 106 8.40 8.32 -8.12
N ASN A 107 9.30 7.67 -8.84
CA ASN A 107 10.07 6.56 -8.29
C ASN A 107 10.91 7.06 -7.10
N PRO A 108 10.91 6.35 -5.96
CA PRO A 108 11.80 6.70 -4.86
C PRO A 108 13.26 6.54 -5.27
N GLU A 109 14.13 7.40 -4.76
CA GLU A 109 15.58 7.31 -5.01
C GLU A 109 16.21 6.15 -4.24
N ALA A 110 15.69 5.88 -3.04
CA ALA A 110 16.09 4.78 -2.19
C ALA A 110 14.86 4.12 -1.55
N GLU A 111 14.96 2.80 -1.37
CA GLU A 111 14.02 1.98 -0.60
C GLU A 111 14.82 1.24 0.46
N LYS A 112 14.32 1.22 1.70
CA LYS A 112 14.93 0.47 2.80
C LYS A 112 13.88 -0.36 3.51
N THR A 113 14.10 -1.67 3.55
CA THR A 113 13.22 -2.63 4.24
C THR A 113 13.91 -3.14 5.51
N MET A 114 13.16 -3.26 6.59
CA MET A 114 13.61 -3.83 7.85
C MET A 114 12.57 -4.82 8.40
N ILE A 115 13.05 -5.81 9.16
CA ILE A 115 12.22 -6.77 9.88
C ILE A 115 12.53 -6.61 11.37
N CYS A 116 11.51 -6.32 12.17
CA CYS A 116 11.60 -6.27 13.62
C CYS A 116 10.82 -7.46 14.20
N SER A 117 11.48 -8.31 14.98
CA SER A 117 10.85 -9.47 15.63
C SER A 117 10.67 -9.24 17.12
N PHE A 118 9.52 -9.67 17.63
CA PHE A 118 9.06 -9.42 18.99
C PHE A 118 8.70 -10.74 19.67
N ASN A 119 8.74 -10.76 21.00
CA ASN A 119 8.30 -11.94 21.75
C ASN A 119 6.77 -12.07 21.79
N THR A 120 6.06 -10.94 21.69
CA THR A 120 4.60 -10.92 21.69
C THR A 120 4.08 -10.11 20.51
N MET A 121 2.88 -10.48 20.05
CA MET A 121 2.15 -9.74 19.03
C MET A 121 1.77 -8.33 19.51
N ILE A 122 1.58 -8.15 20.82
CA ILE A 122 1.19 -6.86 21.43
C ILE A 122 2.32 -5.86 21.25
N ASP A 123 3.56 -6.24 21.55
CA ASP A 123 4.74 -5.36 21.38
C ASP A 123 4.89 -4.90 19.91
N ALA A 124 4.62 -5.80 18.96
CA ALA A 124 4.63 -5.49 17.54
C ALA A 124 3.50 -4.51 17.16
N VAL A 125 2.29 -4.70 17.70
CA VAL A 125 1.16 -3.76 17.47
C VAL A 125 1.43 -2.40 18.09
N ASP A 126 1.99 -2.34 19.29
CA ASP A 126 2.30 -1.09 19.99
C ASP A 126 3.43 -0.32 19.29
N THR A 127 4.44 -1.03 18.77
CA THR A 127 5.47 -0.43 17.90
C THR A 127 4.83 0.19 16.65
N CYS A 128 3.95 -0.54 15.97
CA CYS A 128 3.22 -0.06 14.79
C CYS A 128 2.39 1.20 15.12
N ALA A 129 1.68 1.18 16.25
CA ALA A 129 0.89 2.32 16.71
C ALA A 129 1.78 3.54 16.99
N ALA A 130 2.91 3.36 17.68
CA ALA A 130 3.85 4.43 18.00
C ALA A 130 4.45 5.07 16.74
N VAL A 131 4.90 4.24 15.78
CA VAL A 131 5.44 4.71 14.49
C VAL A 131 4.41 5.57 13.74
N MET A 132 3.15 5.14 13.71
CA MET A 132 2.06 5.88 13.07
C MET A 132 1.70 7.17 13.82
N GLN A 133 1.64 7.13 15.15
CA GLN A 133 1.32 8.30 15.99
C GLN A 133 2.39 9.39 15.91
N MET A 134 3.66 9.00 15.78
CA MET A 134 4.77 9.92 15.56
C MET A 134 4.81 10.48 14.12
N GLY A 135 3.93 10.02 13.24
CA GLY A 135 3.84 10.51 11.87
C GLY A 135 5.06 10.14 11.02
N ILE A 136 5.77 9.06 11.38
CA ILE A 136 6.95 8.62 10.64
C ILE A 136 6.49 8.07 9.28
N PRO A 137 6.98 8.61 8.16
CA PRO A 137 6.57 8.15 6.85
C PRO A 137 7.03 6.71 6.58
N VAL A 138 6.07 5.78 6.50
CA VAL A 138 6.30 4.40 6.03
C VAL A 138 5.71 4.22 4.64
N ALA A 139 6.44 3.52 3.77
CA ALA A 139 5.97 3.05 2.47
C ALA A 139 5.07 1.82 2.62
N ARG A 140 5.46 0.92 3.53
CA ARG A 140 4.77 -0.31 3.90
C ARG A 140 5.04 -0.58 5.37
N MET A 141 4.04 -1.15 6.03
CA MET A 141 4.20 -1.74 7.35
C MET A 141 3.28 -2.95 7.40
N GLU A 142 3.83 -4.14 7.64
CA GLU A 142 3.12 -5.41 7.62
C GLU A 142 3.40 -6.19 8.90
N LEU A 143 2.35 -6.69 9.52
CA LEU A 143 2.43 -7.48 10.75
C LEU A 143 2.22 -8.96 10.42
N MET A 144 3.09 -9.81 10.94
CA MET A 144 3.05 -11.26 10.80
C MET A 144 3.08 -11.91 12.18
N ASP A 145 2.18 -12.86 12.41
CA ASP A 145 2.24 -13.74 13.58
C ASP A 145 3.22 -14.89 13.34
N GLU A 146 3.44 -15.72 14.37
CA GLU A 146 4.35 -16.85 14.31
C GLU A 146 3.96 -17.84 13.21
N ASN A 147 2.65 -18.06 13.00
CA ASN A 147 2.14 -18.98 12.00
C ASN A 147 2.43 -18.49 10.57
N ALA A 148 2.23 -17.19 10.31
CA ALA A 148 2.56 -16.56 9.04
C ALA A 148 4.06 -16.63 8.76
N VAL A 149 4.91 -16.34 9.76
CA VAL A 149 6.37 -16.46 9.61
C VAL A 149 6.78 -17.90 9.32
N GLU A 150 6.22 -18.88 10.04
CA GLU A 150 6.51 -20.29 9.80
C GLU A 150 6.09 -20.74 8.38
N ALA A 151 4.89 -20.32 7.94
CA ALA A 151 4.40 -20.62 6.60
C ALA A 151 5.28 -19.99 5.50
N ILE A 152 5.70 -18.74 5.68
CA ILE A 152 6.60 -18.03 4.77
C ILE A 152 7.97 -18.70 4.73
N ASN A 153 8.52 -19.08 5.89
CA ASN A 153 9.78 -19.81 5.97
C ASN A 153 9.74 -21.12 5.18
N LYS A 154 8.65 -21.89 5.31
CA LYS A 154 8.45 -23.15 4.58
C LYS A 154 8.30 -22.92 3.07
N TYR A 155 7.50 -21.95 2.66
CA TYR A 155 7.23 -21.68 1.24
C TYR A 155 8.43 -21.06 0.52
N SER A 156 9.04 -20.04 1.14
CA SER A 156 10.11 -19.23 0.55
C SER A 156 11.52 -19.72 0.90
N LYS A 157 11.62 -20.82 1.67
CA LYS A 157 12.89 -21.41 2.14
C LYS A 157 13.75 -20.39 2.89
N LEU A 158 13.12 -19.73 3.85
CA LEU A 158 13.76 -18.76 4.75
C LEU A 158 13.99 -19.38 6.13
N ASP A 159 14.91 -18.79 6.88
CA ASP A 159 15.35 -19.20 8.21
C ASP A 159 15.08 -18.11 9.26
N ASN A 160 14.02 -17.31 9.05
CA ASN A 160 13.66 -16.23 9.96
C ASN A 160 13.23 -16.81 11.32
N PRO A 161 13.51 -16.12 12.45
CA PRO A 161 12.98 -16.52 13.76
C PRO A 161 11.45 -16.60 13.73
N VAL A 162 10.88 -17.74 14.15
CA VAL A 162 9.42 -17.91 14.23
C VAL A 162 8.90 -17.14 15.44
N ARG A 163 8.60 -15.86 15.21
CA ARG A 163 8.17 -14.86 16.18
C ARG A 163 7.19 -13.90 15.51
N SER A 164 6.39 -13.20 16.30
CA SER A 164 5.63 -12.04 15.80
C SER A 164 6.61 -11.02 15.21
N SER A 165 6.39 -10.58 13.97
CA SER A 165 7.32 -9.70 13.25
C SER A 165 6.61 -8.58 12.52
N LEU A 166 7.23 -7.39 12.52
CA LEU A 166 6.88 -6.27 11.65
C LEU A 166 7.87 -6.18 10.49
N ILE A 167 7.36 -6.09 9.26
CA ILE A 167 8.13 -5.67 8.10
C ILE A 167 7.81 -4.22 7.81
N ILE A 168 8.81 -3.35 7.87
CA ILE A 168 8.67 -1.92 7.62
C ILE A 168 9.52 -1.55 6.42
N GLU A 169 8.96 -0.72 5.53
CA GLU A 169 9.65 -0.21 4.36
C GLU A 169 9.56 1.31 4.31
N HIS A 170 10.67 1.97 4.01
CA HIS A 170 10.74 3.41 3.79
C HIS A 170 11.10 3.70 2.34
N HIS A 171 10.45 4.69 1.75
CA HIS A 171 10.70 5.20 0.40
C HIS A 171 11.03 6.69 0.48
N GLY A 172 12.15 7.10 -0.09
CA GLY A 172 12.58 8.50 -0.06
C GLY A 172 13.95 8.71 -0.68
N SER A 173 14.62 9.78 -0.28
CA SER A 173 16.05 9.96 -0.53
C SER A 173 16.89 9.02 0.36
N PRO A 174 18.16 8.74 0.00
CA PRO A 174 19.05 7.91 0.81
C PRO A 174 19.20 8.40 2.26
N VAL A 175 19.14 9.71 2.49
CA VAL A 175 19.26 10.29 3.84
C VAL A 175 17.97 10.09 4.63
N GLU A 176 16.82 10.40 4.05
CA GLU A 176 15.51 10.26 4.72
C GLU A 176 15.23 8.82 5.13
N VAL A 177 15.54 7.83 4.28
CA VAL A 177 15.28 6.42 4.61
C VAL A 177 16.16 5.93 5.75
N GLU A 178 17.40 6.42 5.85
CA GLU A 178 18.32 6.08 6.95
C GLU A 178 17.87 6.72 8.26
N GLU A 179 17.54 8.00 8.25
CA GLU A 179 17.02 8.72 9.43
C GLU A 179 15.72 8.12 9.95
N GLN A 180 14.75 7.86 9.06
CA GLN A 180 13.47 7.26 9.43
C GLN A 180 13.65 5.85 9.98
N SER A 181 14.51 5.04 9.36
CA SER A 181 14.79 3.69 9.86
C SER A 181 15.43 3.73 11.24
N ALA A 182 16.36 4.66 11.50
CA ALA A 182 16.99 4.80 12.82
C ALA A 182 15.96 5.12 13.92
N ILE A 183 15.02 6.03 13.66
CA ILE A 183 13.94 6.34 14.60
C ILE A 183 13.04 5.11 14.85
N VAL A 184 12.70 4.37 13.80
CA VAL A 184 11.90 3.14 13.93
C VAL A 184 12.64 2.07 14.73
N VAL A 185 13.97 1.95 14.59
CA VAL A 185 14.78 1.06 15.42
C VAL A 185 14.71 1.45 16.89
N GLU A 186 14.82 2.74 17.22
CA GLU A 186 14.69 3.23 18.60
C GLU A 186 13.32 2.87 19.18
N ILE A 187 12.23 3.16 18.46
CA ILE A 187 10.87 2.81 18.89
C ILE A 187 10.73 1.30 19.08
N ALA A 188 11.21 0.49 18.14
CA ALA A 188 11.13 -0.97 18.24
C ALA A 188 11.89 -1.50 19.48
N ASN A 189 13.02 -0.88 19.84
CA ASN A 189 13.75 -1.23 21.05
C ASN A 189 13.01 -0.85 22.34
N ASP A 190 12.25 0.25 22.35
CA ASP A 190 11.40 0.63 23.49
C ASP A 190 10.30 -0.41 23.78
N PHE A 191 9.87 -1.14 22.75
CA PHE A 191 8.94 -2.28 22.84
C PHE A 191 9.66 -3.64 22.80
N GLU A 192 10.92 -3.68 23.26
CA GLU A 192 11.69 -4.91 23.44
C GLU A 192 11.91 -5.79 22.18
N ALA A 193 12.00 -5.19 20.99
CA ALA A 193 12.40 -5.90 19.78
C ALA A 193 13.69 -6.72 20.00
N LYS A 194 13.69 -7.98 19.55
CA LYS A 194 14.81 -8.92 19.79
C LYS A 194 15.75 -9.01 18.61
N ASP A 195 15.18 -9.13 17.42
CA ASP A 195 15.93 -9.26 16.18
C ASP A 195 15.46 -8.17 15.22
N ILE A 196 16.33 -7.19 14.96
CA ILE A 196 16.11 -6.15 13.96
C ILE A 196 17.09 -6.38 12.83
N GLU A 197 16.57 -6.82 11.68
CA GLU A 197 17.35 -7.00 10.46
C GLU A 197 17.04 -5.84 9.51
N CYS A 198 18.02 -4.98 9.28
CA CYS A 198 17.94 -3.89 8.30
C CYS A 198 18.57 -4.34 6.98
N ALA A 199 17.90 -4.05 5.86
CA ALA A 199 18.41 -4.11 4.49
C ALA A 199 19.37 -5.29 4.16
N GLY A 200 18.87 -6.26 3.38
CA GLY A 200 19.68 -7.39 2.91
C GLY A 200 18.87 -8.37 2.07
N ASP A 201 19.52 -9.42 1.56
CA ASP A 201 18.86 -10.44 0.74
C ASP A 201 17.75 -11.20 1.48
N LYS A 202 17.82 -11.31 2.81
CA LYS A 202 16.74 -11.89 3.62
C LYS A 202 15.55 -10.95 3.72
N CYS A 203 15.76 -9.67 4.05
CA CYS A 203 14.69 -8.65 4.04
C CYS A 203 14.00 -8.53 2.68
N ARG A 204 14.78 -8.56 1.59
CA ARG A 204 14.25 -8.54 0.23
C ARG A 204 13.39 -9.77 -0.08
N ARG A 205 13.85 -10.97 0.27
CA ARG A 205 13.08 -12.20 0.07
C ARG A 205 11.83 -12.26 0.96
N ALA A 206 11.89 -11.75 2.19
CA ALA A 206 10.72 -11.64 3.06
C ALA A 206 9.69 -10.66 2.49
N LYS A 207 10.13 -9.50 1.99
CA LYS A 207 9.27 -8.55 1.23
C LYS A 207 8.58 -9.24 0.06
N GLU A 208 9.35 -9.90 -0.81
CA GLU A 208 8.82 -10.60 -1.98
C GLU A 208 7.84 -11.72 -1.59
N ALA A 209 8.09 -12.41 -0.47
CA ALA A 209 7.20 -13.45 0.04
C ALA A 209 5.87 -12.85 0.52
N VAL A 210 5.90 -11.73 1.25
CA VAL A 210 4.69 -11.04 1.72
C VAL A 210 3.89 -10.45 0.55
N GLU A 211 4.53 -9.92 -0.49
CA GLU A 211 3.82 -9.46 -1.70
C GLU A 211 3.06 -10.58 -2.44
N ARG A 212 3.55 -11.82 -2.33
CA ARG A 212 2.97 -12.99 -2.99
C ARG A 212 1.98 -13.75 -2.10
N THR A 213 1.93 -13.42 -0.81
CA THR A 213 1.03 -14.06 0.13
C THR A 213 -0.23 -13.20 0.27
N PRO A 214 -1.45 -13.74 0.09
CA PRO A 214 -2.69 -12.99 0.22
C PRO A 214 -3.05 -12.58 1.66
N LEU A 215 -2.11 -12.69 2.62
CA LEU A 215 -2.30 -12.28 4.00
C LEU A 215 -1.52 -10.99 4.26
N VAL A 216 -2.26 -9.88 4.25
CA VAL A 216 -1.79 -8.58 4.70
C VAL A 216 -2.90 -7.98 5.56
N LEU A 217 -2.61 -7.88 6.85
CA LEU A 217 -3.50 -7.33 7.87
C LEU A 217 -2.90 -6.02 8.38
N VAL A 218 -2.88 -4.97 7.54
CA VAL A 218 -2.81 -3.57 8.00
C VAL A 218 -3.93 -2.77 7.33
N GLY A 219 -5.15 -3.25 7.53
CA GLY A 219 -6.39 -2.49 7.28
C GLY A 219 -6.98 -1.86 8.55
N TYR A 220 -6.41 -2.12 9.73
CA TYR A 220 -6.99 -1.71 11.02
C TYR A 220 -6.36 -0.46 11.65
N ALA A 221 -5.19 0.00 11.20
CA ALA A 221 -4.54 1.17 11.79
C ALA A 221 -5.27 2.48 11.47
N SER A 222 -5.93 2.60 10.30
CA SER A 222 -6.71 3.80 9.95
C SER A 222 -8.07 3.86 10.63
N THR A 223 -8.67 2.72 10.98
CA THR A 223 -9.98 2.64 11.67
C THR A 223 -9.88 2.92 13.18
N LEU A 224 -8.68 2.81 13.76
CA LEU A 224 -8.44 3.16 15.17
C LEU A 224 -8.36 4.67 15.41
N GLN A 225 -8.07 5.49 14.40
CA GLN A 225 -8.17 6.96 14.54
C GLN A 225 -9.62 7.44 14.66
N GLU A 226 -10.60 6.72 14.10
CA GLU A 226 -12.02 7.11 14.18
C GLU A 226 -12.71 6.62 15.47
N SER A 227 -12.12 5.66 16.20
CA SER A 227 -12.71 5.10 17.44
C SER A 227 -12.20 5.72 18.74
N VAL A 228 -11.25 6.66 18.67
CA VAL A 228 -10.73 7.42 19.83
C VAL A 228 -11.31 8.86 19.88
N GLN A 229 -12.15 9.24 18.92
CA GLN A 229 -12.95 10.46 18.94
C GLN A 229 -14.46 10.17 18.96
N VAL A 230 -14.93 9.42 19.98
CA VAL A 230 -16.32 9.48 20.48
C VAL A 230 -16.32 9.32 21.99
#